data_AF-A0A1W1BZS2-F1
#
_entry.id   AF-A0A1W1BZS2-F1
#
_cell.length_a   1.000
_cell.length_b   1.000
_cell.length_c   1.000
_cell.angle_alpha   90.00
_cell.angle_beta   90.00
_cell.angle_gamma   90.00
#
_symmetry.space_group_name_H-M   'P 1'
#
loop_
_entity.id
_entity.type
_entity.pdbx_description
1 polymer ?
#
loop_
_entity_poly.entity_id
_entity_poly.type
_entity_poly.pdbx_seq_one_letter_code
_entity_poly.pdbx_strand_id
1 'polypeptide(L)' 'MSKVIPLASSDKGIISITKIDEPYGEGSKPVVSIGISLNGDADKPDWKAHIPLENVDEVCAAVKEVANS' A
#
# COMPACT_ATOMS: atom_id res chain seq x y z
N MET A 1 9.61 5.11 6.44
CA MET A 1 9.99 3.69 6.20
C MET A 1 9.09 3.13 5.13
N SER A 2 9.66 2.51 4.10
CA SER A 2 8.93 1.83 3.04
C SER A 2 9.27 0.33 3.06
N LYS A 3 8.33 -0.49 2.59
CA LYS A 3 8.49 -1.94 2.40
C LYS A 3 8.14 -2.27 0.96
N VAL A 4 8.89 -3.19 0.36
CA VAL A 4 8.66 -3.69 -0.99
C VAL A 4 8.58 -5.20 -0.93
N ILE A 5 7.58 -5.76 -1.59
CA ILE A 5 7.29 -7.20 -1.64
C ILE A 5 7.22 -7.59 -3.12
N PRO A 6 7.88 -8.67 -3.57
CA PRO A 6 7.69 -9.18 -4.93
C PRO A 6 6.22 -9.57 -5.17
N LEU A 7 5.68 -9.20 -6.34
CA LEU A 7 4.35 -9.61 -6.75
C LEU A 7 4.38 -11.08 -7.19
N ALA A 8 3.63 -11.96 -6.52
CA ALA A 8 3.72 -13.41 -6.76
C ALA A 8 3.42 -13.83 -8.21
N SER A 9 2.59 -13.06 -8.92
CA SER A 9 2.16 -13.37 -10.30
C SER A 9 3.06 -12.77 -11.39
N SER A 10 4.19 -12.13 -11.04
CA SER A 10 5.08 -11.47 -12.01
C SER A 10 6.54 -11.51 -11.58
N ASP A 11 7.44 -11.81 -12.51
CA ASP A 11 8.90 -11.80 -12.25
C ASP A 11 9.45 -10.42 -11.94
N LYS A 12 8.76 -9.36 -12.38
CA LYS A 12 9.17 -7.96 -12.21
C LYS A 12 8.25 -7.15 -11.33
N GLY A 13 7.03 -7.63 -11.11
CA GLY A 13 6.03 -6.89 -10.37
C GLY A 13 6.40 -6.77 -8.89
N ILE A 14 5.97 -5.67 -8.28
CA ILE A 14 6.16 -5.42 -6.85
C ILE A 14 4.91 -4.83 -6.21
N ILE A 15 4.79 -5.03 -4.91
CA ILE A 15 3.87 -4.36 -4.01
C ILE A 15 4.72 -3.43 -3.13
N SER A 16 4.49 -2.12 -3.18
CA SER A 16 5.14 -1.12 -2.36
C SER A 16 4.21 -0.65 -1.24
N ILE A 17 4.73 -0.47 -0.03
CA ILE A 17 3.98 0.00 1.14
C ILE A 17 4.79 1.11 1.80
N THR A 18 4.22 2.31 1.90
CA THR A 18 4.91 3.49 2.44
C THR A 18 3.98 4.30 3.30
N LYS A 19 4.45 4.74 4.48
CA LYS A 19 3.76 5.76 5.27
C LYS A 19 4.03 7.14 4.69
N ILE A 20 2.98 7.95 4.50
CA ILE A 20 3.04 9.34 4.04
C ILE A 20 2.40 10.21 5.11
N ASP A 21 3.12 11.20 5.64
CA ASP A 21 2.66 12.00 6.78
C ASP A 21 1.59 13.03 6.40
N GLU A 22 1.76 13.72 5.26
CA GLU A 22 0.85 14.79 4.82
C GLU A 22 0.47 14.62 3.33
N PRO A 23 -0.21 13.53 2.96
CA PRO A 23 -0.47 13.16 1.56
C PRO A 23 -1.37 14.16 0.81
N TYR A 24 -2.10 15.01 1.53
CA TYR A 24 -3.06 15.97 0.98
C TYR A 24 -2.73 17.43 1.35
N GLY A 25 -1.48 17.69 1.74
CA GLY A 25 -0.99 19.01 2.15
C GLY A 25 -0.85 19.16 3.67
N GLU A 26 -0.32 20.31 4.07
CA GLU A 26 0.02 20.64 5.47
C GLU A 26 -1.18 20.43 6.41
N GLY A 27 -0.96 19.73 7.52
CA GLY A 27 -1.96 19.40 8.53
C GLY A 27 -2.89 18.25 8.17
N SER A 28 -2.76 17.64 6.97
CA SER A 28 -3.51 16.43 6.65
C SER A 28 -3.05 15.24 7.49
N LYS A 29 -3.97 14.34 7.83
CA LYS A 29 -3.64 13.14 8.61
C LYS A 29 -2.77 12.19 7.78
N PRO A 30 -1.85 11.46 8.45
CA PRO A 30 -1.01 10.46 7.80
C PRO A 30 -1.79 9.26 7.27
N VAL A 31 -1.26 8.65 6.22
CA VAL A 31 -1.79 7.42 5.60
C VAL A 31 -0.69 6.38 5.42
N VAL A 32 -1.09 5.11 5.33
CA VAL A 32 -0.30 4.07 4.65
C VAL A 32 -0.76 4.02 3.20
N SER A 33 0.16 4.22 2.27
CA SER A 33 -0.05 4.03 0.84
C SER A 33 0.42 2.63 0.44
N ILE A 34 -0.44 1.89 -0.25
CA ILE A 34 -0.11 0.59 -0.87
C ILE A 34 -0.16 0.78 -2.37
N GLY A 35 0.94 0.46 -3.05
CA GLY A 35 1.07 0.50 -4.50
C GLY A 35 1.34 -0.90 -5.08
N ILE A 36 0.83 -1.17 -6.27
CA ILE A 36 1.18 -2.35 -7.08
C ILE A 36 1.76 -1.84 -8.39
N SER A 37 2.98 -2.27 -8.72
CA SER A 37 3.63 -1.98 -10.00
C SER A 37 3.90 -3.29 -10.73
N LEU A 38 3.50 -3.40 -11.99
CA LEU A 38 3.78 -4.56 -12.83
C LEU A 38 5.21 -4.57 -13.38
N ASN A 39 5.83 -3.38 -13.47
CA ASN A 39 7.15 -3.19 -14.07
C ASN A 39 8.27 -3.02 -13.03
N GLY A 40 7.95 -3.05 -11.74
CA GLY A 40 8.94 -2.98 -10.66
C GLY A 40 9.28 -1.56 -10.19
N ASP A 41 8.56 -0.54 -10.67
CA ASP A 41 8.77 0.85 -10.25
C ASP A 41 7.90 1.18 -9.03
N ALA A 42 8.52 1.32 -7.86
CA ALA A 42 7.83 1.56 -6.60
C ALA A 42 7.25 2.97 -6.48
N ASP A 43 7.80 3.94 -7.22
CA ASP A 43 7.40 5.35 -7.19
C ASP A 43 6.25 5.62 -8.16
N LYS A 44 6.08 4.75 -9.17
CA LYS A 44 5.00 4.79 -10.16
C LYS A 44 4.21 3.48 -10.19
N PRO A 45 3.47 3.18 -9.11
CA PRO A 45 2.60 2.01 -9.11
C PRO A 45 1.46 2.21 -10.12
N ASP A 46 1.10 1.14 -10.82
CA ASP A 46 -0.04 1.07 -11.73
C ASP A 46 -1.38 1.24 -10.97
N TRP A 47 -1.44 0.68 -9.76
CA TRP A 47 -2.58 0.83 -8.85
C TRP A 47 -2.11 1.26 -7.47
N LYS A 48 -2.84 2.18 -6.83
CA LYS A 48 -2.54 2.62 -5.46
C LYS A 48 -3.78 2.89 -4.63
N ALA A 49 -3.68 2.65 -3.33
CA ALA A 49 -4.69 2.99 -2.34
C ALA A 49 -4.03 3.67 -1.14
N HIS A 50 -4.69 4.71 -0.61
CA HIS A 50 -4.31 5.36 0.65
C HIS A 50 -5.26 4.90 1.75
N ILE A 51 -4.69 4.38 2.83
CA ILE A 51 -5.42 3.91 4.01
C ILE A 51 -5.07 4.85 5.17
N PRO A 52 -6.06 5.56 5.76
CA PRO A 52 -5.82 6.35 6.97
C PRO A 52 -5.17 5.48 8.06
N LEU A 53 -4.19 6.02 8.79
CA LEU A 53 -3.50 5.24 9.83
C LEU A 53 -4.46 4.63 10.86
N GLU A 54 -5.53 5.35 11.19
CA GLU A 54 -6.55 4.91 12.13
C GLU A 54 -7.34 3.67 11.69
N ASN A 55 -7.32 3.33 10.39
CA ASN A 55 -8.04 2.16 9.85
C ASN A 55 -7.11 0.99 9.48
N VAL A 56 -5.79 1.10 9.66
CA VAL A 56 -4.84 0.10 9.15
C VAL A 56 -5.11 -1.30 9.74
N ASP A 57 -5.32 -1.39 11.05
CA ASP A 57 -5.52 -2.68 11.71
C ASP A 57 -6.83 -3.36 11.26
N GLU A 58 -7.91 -2.60 11.14
CA GLU A 58 -9.21 -3.08 10.68
C GLU A 58 -9.15 -3.56 9.22
N VAL A 59 -8.51 -2.78 8.35
CA VAL A 59 -8.30 -3.16 6.95
C VAL A 59 -7.45 -4.42 6.84
N CYS A 60 -6.36 -4.53 7.62
CA CYS A 60 -5.54 -5.74 7.64
C CYS A 60 -6.31 -6.97 8.12
N ALA A 61 -7.19 -6.83 9.12
CA ALA A 61 -8.06 -7.91 9.57
C ALA A 61 -9.05 -8.32 8.46
N ALA A 62 -9.74 -7.36 7.86
CA ALA A 62 -10.72 -7.60 6.80
C ALA A 62 -10.08 -8.27 5.56
N VAL A 63 -8.90 -7.82 5.13
CA VAL A 63 -8.17 -8.45 4.02
C VAL A 63 -7.86 -9.92 4.31
N LYS A 64 -7.44 -10.25 5.54
CA LYS A 64 -7.18 -11.63 5.94
C LYS A 64 -8.45 -12.46 6.03
N GLU A 65 -9.55 -11.89 6.51
CA GLU A 65 -10.84 -12.57 6.59
C GLU A 65 -11.34 -12.94 5.19
N VAL A 66 -11.38 -11.97 4.27
CA VAL A 66 -11.81 -12.17 2.88
C VAL A 66 -10.88 -13.13 2.12
N ALA A 67 -9.58 -13.13 2.41
CA ALA A 67 -8.64 -14.05 1.76
C ALA A 67 -8.79 -15.52 2.18
N ASN A 68 -9.43 -15.78 3.33
CA ASN A 68 -9.59 -17.12 3.90
C ASN A 68 -11.05 -17.62 3.87
N SER A 69 -11.99 -16.82 3.37
CA SER A 69 -13.40 -17.19 3.15
C SER A 69 -13.58 -17.97 1.87
#